data_AF-A0A8J8NSB2-F1
#
_entry.id   AF-A0A8J8NSB2-F1
#
_cell.length_a   1.000
_cell.length_b   1.000
_cell.length_c   1.000
_cell.angle_alpha   90.00
_cell.angle_beta   90.00
_cell.angle_gamma   90.00
#
_symmetry.space_group_name_H-M   'P 1'
#
loop_
_entity.id
_entity.type
_entity.pdbx_description
1 polymer ?
#
loop_
_entity_poly.entity_id
_entity_poly.type
_entity_poly.pdbx_seq_one_letter_code
_entity_poly.pdbx_strand_id
1 'polypeptide(L)'
;MLFPDKLKRGTQEVPDWKLLKDHIAKEGRISKQDVIQLTLMAAQIMHKEPNVLQVQEPVVVVGDIHGQFYDLMHMIEKVGEPTQTNYVFLGDYVDRGIYSVECMILLFALKAAFPTNIFLLRGNHESRSMTEYFTFREETLEKYDAETYEAITAAFDTMPLVAVVNQEYLCMHGGVSPNMKSLDEINRANRFLEIPLEGLLCDILWSDPIEDDIADQFDFIENPERQCAFKYGLAPTKKLLDENDLTLVIRAHQVQVQGYKIHYWEKPQQLPSVITIFSAPNYCDVYKNKGAVIKVEGDTFNIKNFEEVPHPYHLPGNLNLFQFSMPYLAEKVIDMLYNIVSKVTDDESTNGSQGCMSPTGDSVSLEDFQKLLLSGGGNSQLVEGMNEAQIVKLKVGSVGRMRRMYKNLVENQDLLLQIKMVNDGRIPRGLLLQGKAAIRNALKEFELARSLDKDNEKRPLPRPSIVNKSPSISGGSPRHSPRLFQEAAK
;
A
#
# COMPACT_ATOMS: atom_id res chain seq x y z
N MET A 1 -26.48 5.78 16.24
CA MET A 1 -25.77 4.83 17.13
C MET A 1 -25.28 3.70 16.25
N LEU A 2 -23.99 3.38 16.31
CA LEU A 2 -23.38 2.32 15.48
C LEU A 2 -23.86 0.91 15.89
N PHE A 3 -24.17 0.74 17.17
CA PHE A 3 -24.72 -0.47 17.77
C PHE A 3 -26.17 -0.21 18.18
N PRO A 4 -27.16 -0.37 17.29
CA PRO A 4 -28.56 -0.18 17.66
C PRO A 4 -29.05 -1.34 18.53
N ASP A 5 -29.86 -1.04 19.55
CA ASP A 5 -30.41 -2.05 20.48
C ASP A 5 -31.17 -3.21 19.80
N LYS A 6 -31.64 -2.97 18.57
CA LYS A 6 -32.41 -3.93 17.76
C LYS A 6 -31.54 -4.94 17.00
N LEU A 7 -30.23 -4.70 16.87
CA LEU A 7 -29.28 -5.62 16.24
C LEU A 7 -28.46 -6.30 17.33
N LYS A 8 -29.06 -7.31 17.97
CA LYS A 8 -28.38 -8.17 18.96
C LYS A 8 -28.38 -9.61 18.49
N ARG A 9 -27.22 -10.27 18.56
CA ARG A 9 -27.08 -11.71 18.36
C ARG A 9 -26.91 -12.36 19.73
N GLY A 10 -28.03 -12.78 20.32
CA GLY A 10 -28.05 -13.16 21.74
C GLY A 10 -27.80 -11.94 22.63
N THR A 11 -26.74 -11.97 23.44
CA THR A 11 -26.31 -10.84 24.28
C THR A 11 -25.29 -9.92 23.60
N GLN A 12 -24.81 -10.27 22.41
CA GLN A 12 -23.75 -9.53 21.72
C GLN A 12 -24.32 -8.44 20.81
N GLU A 13 -23.78 -7.23 20.94
CA GLU A 13 -24.09 -6.10 20.07
C GLU A 13 -23.56 -6.37 18.65
N VAL A 14 -24.38 -6.07 17.64
CA VAL A 14 -24.02 -6.24 16.23
C VAL A 14 -23.96 -4.85 15.58
N PRO A 15 -22.88 -4.50 14.87
CA PRO A 15 -22.79 -3.20 14.22
C PRO A 15 -23.75 -3.10 13.04
N ASP A 16 -24.36 -1.93 12.85
CA ASP A 16 -25.08 -1.60 11.63
C ASP A 16 -24.08 -1.24 10.52
N TRP A 17 -23.58 -2.26 9.84
CA TRP A 17 -22.59 -2.10 8.77
C TRP A 17 -23.12 -1.29 7.58
N LYS A 18 -24.44 -1.26 7.33
CA LYS A 18 -25.04 -0.48 6.23
C LYS A 18 -25.00 1.01 6.56
N LEU A 19 -25.42 1.37 7.77
CA LEU A 19 -25.30 2.74 8.26
C LEU A 19 -23.84 3.21 8.25
N LEU A 20 -22.92 2.34 8.68
CA LEU A 20 -21.49 2.61 8.67
C LEU A 20 -20.96 2.82 7.25
N LYS A 21 -21.30 1.93 6.31
CA LYS A 21 -20.97 2.04 4.89
C LYS A 21 -21.41 3.40 4.33
N ASP A 22 -22.67 3.78 4.55
CA ASP A 22 -23.25 5.01 4.02
C ASP A 22 -22.63 6.29 4.63
N HIS A 23 -22.18 6.22 5.88
CA HIS A 23 -21.46 7.32 6.55
C HIS A 23 -20.05 7.49 5.98
N ILE A 24 -19.31 6.38 5.84
CA ILE A 24 -17.94 6.38 5.35
C ILE A 24 -17.87 6.73 3.85
N ALA A 25 -18.86 6.30 3.05
CA ALA A 25 -18.97 6.68 1.64
C ALA A 25 -19.00 8.21 1.41
N LYS A 26 -19.44 8.96 2.43
CA LYS A 26 -19.47 10.43 2.46
C LYS A 26 -18.24 11.04 3.15
N GLU A 27 -17.16 10.27 3.27
CA GLU A 27 -15.92 10.62 3.98
C GLU A 27 -16.14 10.92 5.48
N GLY A 28 -17.24 10.38 6.04
CA GLY A 28 -17.57 10.50 7.45
C GLY A 28 -16.65 9.64 8.31
N ARG A 29 -16.13 10.22 9.39
CA ARG A 29 -15.34 9.50 10.40
C ARG A 29 -16.23 9.07 11.57
N ILE A 30 -16.04 7.85 12.07
CA ILE A 30 -16.66 7.40 13.33
C ILE A 30 -15.76 7.73 14.52
N SER A 31 -16.26 7.61 15.75
CA SER A 31 -15.46 7.91 16.93
C SER A 31 -14.30 6.91 17.07
N LYS A 32 -13.18 7.35 17.67
CA LYS A 32 -12.06 6.46 18.00
C LYS A 32 -12.50 5.23 18.80
N GLN A 33 -13.40 5.44 19.77
CA GLN A 33 -13.91 4.37 20.62
C GLN A 33 -14.64 3.30 19.80
N ASP A 34 -15.44 3.73 18.82
CA ASP A 34 -16.14 2.81 17.91
C ASP A 34 -15.15 2.03 17.02
N VAL A 35 -14.09 2.66 16.51
CA VAL A 35 -13.04 1.96 15.72
C VAL A 35 -12.36 0.89 16.55
N ILE A 36 -11.96 1.24 17.77
CA ILE A 36 -11.30 0.30 18.69
C ILE A 36 -12.26 -0.85 19.04
N GLN A 37 -13.53 -0.56 19.35
CA GLN A 37 -14.53 -1.57 19.65
C GLN A 37 -14.73 -2.56 18.48
N LEU A 38 -14.92 -2.05 17.26
CA LEU A 38 -15.04 -2.90 16.06
C LEU A 38 -13.80 -3.78 15.84
N THR A 39 -12.62 -3.18 15.99
CA THR A 39 -11.34 -3.86 15.84
C THR A 39 -11.21 -5.01 16.85
N LEU A 40 -11.53 -4.75 18.13
CA LEU A 40 -11.50 -5.77 19.18
C LEU A 40 -12.51 -6.89 18.92
N MET A 41 -13.74 -6.56 18.48
CA MET A 41 -14.75 -7.56 18.14
C MET A 41 -14.28 -8.49 17.02
N ALA A 42 -13.74 -7.93 15.93
CA ALA A 42 -13.21 -8.71 14.82
C ALA A 42 -12.00 -9.57 15.25
N ALA A 43 -11.05 -8.98 15.98
CA ALA A 43 -9.88 -9.68 16.49
C ALA A 43 -10.25 -10.86 17.40
N GLN A 44 -11.26 -10.70 18.28
CA GLN A 44 -11.74 -11.78 19.14
C GLN A 44 -12.35 -12.95 18.36
N ILE A 45 -13.00 -12.66 17.23
CA ILE A 45 -13.54 -13.71 16.34
C ILE A 45 -12.37 -14.41 15.66
N MET A 46 -11.50 -13.67 14.97
CA MET A 46 -10.36 -14.22 14.22
C MET A 46 -9.36 -14.96 15.11
N HIS A 47 -9.19 -14.55 16.37
CA HIS A 47 -8.34 -15.26 17.33
C HIS A 47 -8.82 -16.70 17.60
N LYS A 48 -10.13 -16.95 17.56
CA LYS A 48 -10.73 -18.27 17.78
C LYS A 48 -10.72 -19.14 16.52
N GLU A 49 -10.48 -18.54 15.36
CA GLU A 49 -10.44 -19.26 14.08
C GLU A 49 -9.13 -20.05 13.93
N PRO A 50 -9.13 -21.20 13.25
CA PRO A 50 -7.92 -21.94 12.91
C PRO A 50 -7.08 -21.19 11.86
N ASN A 51 -5.82 -21.59 11.64
CA ASN A 51 -5.02 -21.01 10.54
C ASN A 51 -5.58 -21.42 9.17
N VAL A 52 -6.12 -22.64 9.06
CA VAL A 52 -6.77 -23.19 7.87
C VAL A 52 -8.29 -23.16 8.08
N LEU A 53 -8.94 -22.17 7.49
CA LEU A 53 -10.39 -22.05 7.50
C LEU A 53 -11.05 -23.12 6.62
N GLN A 54 -12.29 -23.49 6.94
CA GLN A 54 -13.11 -24.38 6.14
C GLN A 54 -14.37 -23.62 5.74
N VAL A 55 -14.57 -23.41 4.43
CA VAL A 55 -15.64 -22.56 3.91
C VAL A 55 -16.43 -23.32 2.86
N GLN A 56 -17.75 -23.35 3.02
CA GLN A 56 -18.67 -23.99 2.07
C GLN A 56 -19.19 -22.98 1.06
N GLU A 57 -19.66 -23.46 -0.08
CA GLU A 57 -20.40 -22.65 -1.04
C GLU A 57 -21.83 -22.30 -0.55
N PRO A 58 -22.51 -21.28 -1.11
CA PRO A 58 -22.00 -20.31 -2.09
C PRO A 58 -20.96 -19.37 -1.50
N VAL A 59 -19.90 -19.09 -2.26
CA VAL A 59 -18.73 -18.34 -1.77
C VAL A 59 -18.12 -17.46 -2.86
N VAL A 60 -17.63 -16.30 -2.43
CA VAL A 60 -16.90 -15.34 -3.24
C VAL A 60 -15.49 -15.21 -2.69
N VAL A 61 -14.50 -15.47 -3.53
CA VAL A 61 -13.08 -15.27 -3.22
C VAL A 61 -12.63 -13.94 -3.80
N VAL A 62 -12.06 -13.10 -2.93
CA VAL A 62 -11.67 -11.71 -3.22
C VAL A 62 -10.17 -11.56 -2.99
N GLY A 63 -9.44 -11.02 -3.97
CA GLY A 63 -8.01 -10.72 -3.86
C GLY A 63 -7.75 -9.38 -3.17
N ASP A 64 -6.61 -8.77 -3.51
CA ASP A 64 -6.12 -7.52 -2.91
C ASP A 64 -7.10 -6.36 -3.07
N ILE A 65 -7.16 -5.49 -2.06
CA ILE A 65 -8.05 -4.31 -1.99
C ILE A 65 -7.26 -3.00 -1.90
N HIS A 66 -6.12 -2.99 -1.19
CA HIS A 66 -5.18 -1.86 -1.09
C HIS A 66 -5.84 -0.49 -0.86
N GLY A 67 -6.68 -0.39 0.17
CA GLY A 67 -7.30 0.89 0.54
C GLY A 67 -8.21 1.51 -0.51
N GLN A 68 -8.72 0.73 -1.48
CA GLN A 68 -9.70 1.17 -2.48
C GLN A 68 -11.14 0.95 -1.98
N PHE A 69 -11.54 1.73 -0.97
CA PHE A 69 -12.83 1.59 -0.28
C PHE A 69 -14.05 1.67 -1.22
N TYR A 70 -14.04 2.57 -2.19
CA TYR A 70 -15.16 2.75 -3.12
C TYR A 70 -15.32 1.55 -4.05
N ASP A 71 -14.21 0.97 -4.53
CA ASP A 71 -14.23 -0.26 -5.33
C ASP A 71 -14.66 -1.47 -4.51
N LEU A 72 -14.24 -1.56 -3.24
CA LEU A 72 -14.70 -2.60 -2.30
C LEU A 72 -16.24 -2.56 -2.16
N MET A 73 -16.82 -1.38 -1.94
CA MET A 73 -18.28 -1.22 -1.86
C MET A 73 -18.95 -1.63 -3.16
N HIS A 74 -18.46 -1.14 -4.30
CA HIS A 74 -19.00 -1.46 -5.61
C HIS A 74 -18.96 -2.97 -5.90
N MET A 75 -17.86 -3.64 -5.53
CA MET A 75 -17.70 -5.08 -5.68
C MET A 75 -18.74 -5.85 -4.86
N ILE A 76 -18.93 -5.52 -3.58
CA ILE A 76 -19.92 -6.18 -2.72
C ILE A 76 -21.34 -5.99 -3.29
N GLU A 77 -21.67 -4.78 -3.76
CA GLU A 77 -22.97 -4.50 -4.37
C GLU A 77 -23.21 -5.31 -5.65
N LYS A 78 -22.17 -5.51 -6.47
CA LYS A 78 -22.24 -6.25 -7.73
C LYS A 78 -22.32 -7.76 -7.54
N VAL A 79 -21.66 -8.29 -6.52
CA VAL A 79 -21.50 -9.74 -6.33
C VAL A 79 -22.58 -10.33 -5.42
N GLY A 80 -23.04 -9.57 -4.42
CA GLY A 80 -24.16 -9.92 -3.53
C GLY A 80 -23.88 -9.61 -2.07
N GLU A 81 -24.90 -9.37 -1.26
CA GLU A 81 -24.69 -9.10 0.17
C GLU A 81 -24.19 -10.34 0.94
N PRO A 82 -23.37 -10.16 2.00
CA PRO A 82 -22.83 -11.25 2.82
C PRO A 82 -23.85 -11.92 3.75
N THR A 83 -25.15 -11.76 3.47
CA THR A 83 -26.26 -12.40 4.18
C THR A 83 -26.59 -13.78 3.64
N GLN A 84 -26.28 -14.02 2.35
CA GLN A 84 -26.62 -15.27 1.64
C GLN A 84 -25.40 -15.97 1.03
N THR A 85 -24.26 -15.29 1.00
CA THR A 85 -23.04 -15.77 0.33
C THR A 85 -21.85 -15.55 1.24
N ASN A 86 -20.99 -16.56 1.32
CA ASN A 86 -19.74 -16.48 2.06
C ASN A 86 -18.73 -15.63 1.28
N TYR A 87 -17.84 -14.95 1.98
CA TYR A 87 -16.76 -14.16 1.42
C TYR A 87 -15.44 -14.60 2.05
N VAL A 88 -14.48 -14.94 1.22
CA VAL A 88 -13.10 -15.19 1.60
C VAL A 88 -12.24 -14.11 0.97
N PHE A 89 -11.78 -13.17 1.79
CA PHE A 89 -10.80 -12.18 1.37
C PHE A 89 -9.40 -12.71 1.60
N LEU A 90 -8.53 -12.59 0.60
CA LEU A 90 -7.21 -13.22 0.61
C LEU A 90 -6.13 -12.39 1.31
N GLY A 91 -6.38 -11.12 1.61
CA GLY A 91 -5.41 -10.23 2.28
C GLY A 91 -5.24 -8.91 1.55
N ASP A 92 -4.25 -8.12 1.98
CA ASP A 92 -3.84 -6.84 1.41
C ASP A 92 -5.00 -5.84 1.33
N TYR A 93 -5.53 -5.53 2.51
CA TYR A 93 -6.61 -4.57 2.71
C TYR A 93 -6.13 -3.13 2.72
N VAL A 94 -4.88 -2.93 3.13
CA VAL A 94 -4.29 -1.63 3.45
C VAL A 94 -3.12 -1.27 2.54
N ASP A 95 -2.62 -0.05 2.74
CA ASP A 95 -1.56 0.61 1.98
C ASP A 95 -1.92 0.91 0.53
N ARG A 96 -1.10 1.77 -0.08
CA ARG A 96 -1.16 2.22 -1.49
C ARG A 96 -2.35 3.14 -1.77
N GLY A 97 -3.57 2.67 -1.52
CA GLY A 97 -4.77 3.51 -1.49
C GLY A 97 -4.84 4.39 -0.24
N ILE A 98 -5.67 5.42 -0.32
CA ILE A 98 -5.83 6.46 0.73
C ILE A 98 -7.04 6.23 1.65
N TYR A 99 -7.77 5.14 1.45
CA TYR A 99 -8.95 4.76 2.23
C TYR A 99 -8.77 3.40 2.94
N SER A 100 -7.54 3.11 3.39
CA SER A 100 -7.21 1.84 4.06
C SER A 100 -7.92 1.72 5.40
N VAL A 101 -8.01 2.80 6.18
CA VAL A 101 -8.71 2.81 7.48
C VAL A 101 -10.20 2.53 7.29
N GLU A 102 -10.80 3.09 6.25
CA GLU A 102 -12.20 2.89 5.87
C GLU A 102 -12.45 1.44 5.43
N CYS A 103 -11.56 0.85 4.63
CA CYS A 103 -11.59 -0.58 4.29
C CYS A 103 -11.60 -1.45 5.55
N MET A 104 -10.68 -1.20 6.49
CA MET A 104 -10.58 -1.97 7.72
C MET A 104 -11.82 -1.82 8.61
N ILE A 105 -12.34 -0.60 8.77
CA ILE A 105 -13.55 -0.35 9.55
C ILE A 105 -14.75 -1.12 8.96
N LEU A 106 -14.94 -1.09 7.64
CA LEU A 106 -16.03 -1.82 6.99
C LEU A 106 -15.85 -3.33 7.10
N LEU A 107 -14.66 -3.85 6.81
CA LEU A 107 -14.38 -5.30 6.88
C LEU A 107 -14.51 -5.84 8.30
N PHE A 108 -14.07 -5.11 9.32
CA PHE A 108 -14.26 -5.50 10.72
C PHE A 108 -15.72 -5.43 11.16
N ALA A 109 -16.47 -4.43 10.70
CA ALA A 109 -17.92 -4.39 10.94
C ALA A 109 -18.63 -5.57 10.27
N LEU A 110 -18.26 -5.93 9.04
CA LEU A 110 -18.78 -7.10 8.33
C LEU A 110 -18.40 -8.40 9.04
N LYS A 111 -17.15 -8.54 9.50
CA LYS A 111 -16.70 -9.71 10.28
C LYS A 111 -17.47 -9.86 11.58
N ALA A 112 -17.68 -8.75 12.30
CA ALA A 112 -18.47 -8.73 13.53
C ALA A 112 -19.95 -9.03 13.27
N ALA A 113 -20.50 -8.52 12.17
CA ALA A 113 -21.90 -8.74 11.79
C ALA A 113 -22.17 -10.15 11.24
N PHE A 114 -21.20 -10.77 10.57
CA PHE A 114 -21.33 -12.04 9.87
C PHE A 114 -20.11 -12.96 10.11
N PRO A 115 -19.83 -13.35 11.37
CA PRO A 115 -18.62 -14.11 11.73
C PRO A 115 -18.48 -15.46 11.03
N THR A 116 -19.60 -16.03 10.57
CA THR A 116 -19.67 -17.34 9.88
C THR A 116 -19.74 -17.23 8.35
N ASN A 117 -19.78 -16.01 7.80
CA ASN A 117 -19.89 -15.77 6.36
C ASN A 117 -18.79 -14.87 5.83
N ILE A 118 -18.14 -14.06 6.68
CA ILE A 118 -17.01 -13.21 6.31
C ILE A 118 -15.73 -13.80 6.89
N PHE A 119 -14.80 -14.15 6.01
CA PHE A 119 -13.50 -14.71 6.33
C PHE A 119 -12.41 -13.78 5.80
N LEU A 120 -11.52 -13.33 6.69
CA LEU A 120 -10.45 -12.38 6.38
C LEU A 120 -9.12 -13.10 6.59
N LEU A 121 -8.43 -13.44 5.50
CA LEU A 121 -7.07 -13.96 5.57
C LEU A 121 -6.07 -12.82 5.74
N ARG A 122 -4.88 -13.15 6.25
CA ARG A 122 -3.78 -12.21 6.36
C ARG A 122 -3.07 -12.09 5.01
N GLY A 123 -2.84 -10.87 4.54
CA GLY A 123 -1.90 -10.56 3.46
C GLY A 123 -0.53 -10.15 3.98
N ASN A 124 0.39 -9.83 3.08
CA ASN A 124 1.71 -9.35 3.50
C ASN A 124 1.66 -7.91 4.03
N HIS A 125 0.72 -7.09 3.55
CA HIS A 125 0.51 -5.72 4.03
C HIS A 125 -0.12 -5.65 5.43
N GLU A 126 -0.74 -6.72 5.93
CA GLU A 126 -1.22 -6.81 7.32
C GLU A 126 -0.06 -7.10 8.30
N SER A 127 0.98 -6.26 8.24
CA SER A 127 2.18 -6.33 9.07
C SER A 127 2.72 -4.93 9.38
N ARG A 128 3.30 -4.77 10.57
CA ARG A 128 3.87 -3.48 11.00
C ARG A 128 4.98 -3.04 10.04
N SER A 129 5.78 -3.99 9.54
CA SER A 129 6.89 -3.69 8.63
C SER A 129 6.44 -3.01 7.33
N MET A 130 5.33 -3.47 6.75
CA MET A 130 4.76 -2.87 5.53
C MET A 130 4.08 -1.54 5.85
N THR A 131 3.20 -1.52 6.85
CA THR A 131 2.39 -0.34 7.16
C THR A 131 3.19 0.84 7.71
N GLU A 132 4.37 0.60 8.30
CA GLU A 132 5.34 1.64 8.68
C GLU A 132 6.20 2.16 7.53
N TYR A 133 6.33 1.37 6.46
CA TYR A 133 7.06 1.76 5.26
C TYR A 133 6.18 2.54 4.28
N PHE A 134 4.95 2.05 4.11
CA PHE A 134 3.91 2.63 3.25
C PHE A 134 3.04 3.64 4.01
N THR A 135 1.76 3.75 3.64
CA THR A 135 0.89 4.88 3.99
C THR A 135 -0.03 4.58 5.16
N PHE A 136 -0.31 3.32 5.50
CA PHE A 136 -1.37 2.98 6.45
C PHE A 136 -1.14 3.55 7.86
N ARG A 137 0.12 3.55 8.34
CA ARG A 137 0.44 4.15 9.64
C ARG A 137 0.19 5.66 9.63
N GLU A 138 0.66 6.36 8.61
CA GLU A 138 0.48 7.81 8.49
C GLU A 138 -1.01 8.16 8.36
N GLU A 139 -1.75 7.42 7.52
CA GLU A 139 -3.19 7.55 7.35
C GLU A 139 -3.94 7.39 8.68
N THR A 140 -3.60 6.35 9.46
CA THR A 140 -4.24 6.09 10.76
C THR A 140 -3.93 7.19 11.78
N LEU A 141 -2.68 7.67 11.82
CA LEU A 141 -2.27 8.75 12.72
C LEU A 141 -2.96 10.08 12.41
N GLU A 142 -3.25 10.34 11.14
CA GLU A 142 -3.92 11.57 10.73
C GLU A 142 -5.43 11.51 10.94
N LYS A 143 -6.05 10.36 10.62
CA LYS A 143 -7.51 10.18 10.78
C LYS A 143 -7.88 9.99 12.24
N TYR A 144 -7.01 9.34 13.02
CA TYR A 144 -7.20 8.93 14.40
C TYR A 144 -5.92 9.21 15.22
N ASP A 145 -5.22 8.16 15.65
CA ASP A 145 -4.01 8.24 16.48
C ASP A 145 -3.23 6.92 16.55
N ALA A 146 -2.13 6.93 17.31
CA ALA A 146 -1.23 5.79 17.45
C ALA A 146 -1.89 4.59 18.15
N GLU A 147 -2.77 4.83 19.12
CA GLU A 147 -3.50 3.76 19.81
C GLU A 147 -4.42 3.01 18.84
N THR A 148 -5.08 3.73 17.93
CA THR A 148 -5.91 3.13 16.89
C THR A 148 -5.07 2.26 15.94
N TYR A 149 -3.90 2.74 15.53
CA TYR A 149 -2.95 1.98 14.70
C TYR A 149 -2.46 0.71 15.40
N GLU A 150 -2.08 0.82 16.67
CA GLU A 150 -1.64 -0.32 17.48
C GLU A 150 -2.76 -1.36 17.66
N ALA A 151 -4.00 -0.91 17.85
CA ALA A 151 -5.15 -1.81 17.94
C ALA A 151 -5.39 -2.58 16.63
N ILE A 152 -5.37 -1.90 15.48
CA ILE A 152 -5.59 -2.53 14.17
C ILE A 152 -4.44 -3.48 13.82
N THR A 153 -3.19 -3.06 14.01
CA THR A 153 -2.04 -3.92 13.72
C THR A 153 -1.93 -5.12 14.67
N ALA A 154 -2.40 -5.00 15.92
CA ALA A 154 -2.53 -6.16 16.79
C ALA A 154 -3.66 -7.11 16.36
N ALA A 155 -4.72 -6.61 15.72
CA ALA A 155 -5.76 -7.44 15.12
C ALA A 155 -5.25 -8.23 13.90
N PHE A 156 -4.33 -7.66 13.12
CA PHE A 156 -3.69 -8.35 11.99
C PHE A 156 -3.00 -9.65 12.41
N ASP A 157 -2.38 -9.69 13.58
CA ASP A 157 -1.72 -10.89 14.12
C ASP A 157 -2.71 -12.03 14.42
N THR A 158 -4.02 -11.75 14.45
CA THR A 158 -5.06 -12.76 14.70
C THR A 158 -5.66 -13.37 13.43
N MET A 159 -5.40 -12.77 12.26
CA MET A 159 -5.99 -13.17 10.98
C MET A 159 -5.53 -14.58 10.55
N PRO A 160 -6.45 -15.49 10.16
CA PRO A 160 -6.12 -16.77 9.55
C PRO A 160 -5.21 -16.68 8.32
N LEU A 161 -4.56 -17.79 7.97
CA LEU A 161 -3.52 -17.79 6.93
C LEU A 161 -4.03 -18.29 5.58
N VAL A 162 -4.87 -19.33 5.59
CA VAL A 162 -5.42 -19.95 4.38
C VAL A 162 -6.86 -20.38 4.60
N ALA A 163 -7.60 -20.63 3.52
CA ALA A 163 -8.92 -21.23 3.58
C ALA A 163 -9.02 -22.38 2.58
N VAL A 164 -9.66 -23.48 2.98
CA VAL A 164 -10.11 -24.53 2.07
C VAL A 164 -11.57 -24.24 1.75
N VAL A 165 -11.82 -23.96 0.47
CA VAL A 165 -13.14 -23.63 -0.07
C VAL A 165 -13.72 -24.84 -0.78
N ASN A 166 -14.97 -25.18 -0.44
CA ASN A 166 -15.72 -26.31 -0.99
C ASN A 166 -15.01 -27.68 -0.87
N GLN A 167 -14.04 -27.82 0.05
CA GLN A 167 -13.16 -29.00 0.13
C GLN A 167 -12.35 -29.26 -1.16
N GLU A 168 -12.28 -28.30 -2.07
CA GLU A 168 -11.66 -28.46 -3.39
C GLU A 168 -10.54 -27.45 -3.65
N TYR A 169 -10.65 -26.23 -3.12
CA TYR A 169 -9.77 -25.12 -3.48
C TYR A 169 -9.00 -24.60 -2.27
N LEU A 170 -7.67 -24.54 -2.38
CA LEU A 170 -6.81 -23.89 -1.39
C LEU A 170 -6.69 -22.40 -1.70
N CYS A 171 -7.28 -21.57 -0.86
CA CYS A 171 -7.23 -20.12 -0.94
C CYS A 171 -6.15 -19.56 -0.01
N MET A 172 -5.25 -18.72 -0.53
CA MET A 172 -4.16 -18.10 0.23
C MET A 172 -3.73 -16.76 -0.35
N HIS A 173 -2.94 -15.97 0.38
CA HIS A 173 -2.43 -14.69 -0.15
C HIS A 173 -1.27 -14.89 -1.13
N GLY A 174 -0.14 -15.33 -0.58
CA GLY A 174 1.13 -15.63 -1.24
C GLY A 174 1.04 -16.92 -2.05
N GLY A 175 1.72 -17.96 -1.58
CA GLY A 175 1.72 -19.23 -2.28
C GLY A 175 2.46 -20.34 -1.54
N VAL A 176 2.84 -21.37 -2.30
CA VAL A 176 3.40 -22.60 -1.75
C VAL A 176 4.78 -22.36 -1.15
N SER A 177 5.04 -22.97 0.02
CA SER A 177 6.32 -22.92 0.72
C SER A 177 7.06 -24.27 0.61
N PRO A 178 8.41 -24.27 0.56
CA PRO A 178 9.19 -25.50 0.77
C PRO A 178 8.94 -26.18 2.13
N ASN A 179 8.46 -25.41 3.10
CA ASN A 179 8.12 -25.85 4.45
C ASN A 179 6.63 -26.17 4.61
N MET A 180 5.88 -26.32 3.51
CA MET A 180 4.45 -26.66 3.52
C MET A 180 4.26 -28.04 2.91
N LYS A 181 4.14 -29.07 3.76
CA LYS A 181 3.87 -30.45 3.32
C LYS A 181 2.42 -30.87 3.52
N SER A 182 1.71 -30.26 4.47
CA SER A 182 0.30 -30.56 4.70
C SER A 182 -0.43 -29.36 5.30
N LEU A 183 -1.76 -29.36 5.19
CA LEU A 183 -2.60 -28.36 5.86
C LEU A 183 -2.44 -28.39 7.39
N ASP A 184 -2.13 -29.54 7.97
CA ASP A 184 -1.85 -29.67 9.41
C ASP A 184 -0.60 -28.89 9.83
N GLU A 185 0.42 -28.80 8.97
CA GLU A 185 1.62 -28.01 9.23
C GLU A 185 1.28 -26.52 9.30
N ILE A 186 0.41 -26.05 8.39
CA ILE A 186 -0.13 -24.69 8.42
C ILE A 186 -0.92 -24.47 9.71
N ASN A 187 -1.80 -25.41 10.09
CA ASN A 187 -2.60 -25.31 11.31
C ASN A 187 -1.78 -25.26 12.62
N ARG A 188 -0.59 -25.86 12.64
CA ARG A 188 0.31 -25.82 13.80
C ARG A 188 1.18 -24.56 13.88
N ALA A 189 1.25 -23.77 12.81
CA ALA A 189 2.06 -22.56 12.80
C ALA A 189 1.56 -21.54 13.84
N ASN A 190 2.47 -20.91 14.57
CA ASN A 190 2.10 -19.76 15.39
C ASN A 190 1.92 -18.54 14.48
N ARG A 191 0.67 -18.07 14.31
CA ARG A 191 0.37 -16.88 13.51
C ARG A 191 0.35 -15.56 14.31
N PHE A 192 0.29 -15.65 15.64
CA PHE A 192 0.13 -14.52 16.56
C PHE A 192 1.44 -13.76 16.82
N LEU A 193 2.14 -13.42 15.74
CA LEU A 193 3.34 -12.60 15.75
C LEU A 193 3.42 -11.77 14.46
N GLU A 194 4.31 -10.78 14.49
CA GLU A 194 4.75 -10.07 13.28
C GLU A 194 5.32 -11.06 12.25
N ILE A 195 5.12 -10.81 10.96
CA ILE A 195 5.60 -11.72 9.90
C ILE A 195 7.15 -11.83 9.99
N PRO A 196 7.72 -13.02 10.20
CA PRO A 196 9.17 -13.21 10.26
C PRO A 196 9.82 -12.96 8.89
N LEU A 197 11.15 -12.78 8.85
CA LEU A 197 11.89 -12.55 7.60
C LEU A 197 11.95 -13.78 6.68
N GLU A 198 11.80 -14.98 7.26
CA GLU A 198 11.89 -16.27 6.58
C GLU A 198 10.98 -17.31 7.27
N GLY A 199 10.80 -18.45 6.60
CA GLY A 199 10.02 -19.58 7.12
C GLY A 199 8.56 -19.57 6.67
N LEU A 200 7.81 -20.59 7.09
CA LEU A 200 6.46 -20.91 6.58
C LEU A 200 5.51 -19.70 6.54
N LEU A 201 5.44 -18.91 7.61
CA LEU A 201 4.55 -17.74 7.66
C LEU A 201 4.97 -16.65 6.67
N CYS A 202 6.27 -16.44 6.47
CA CYS A 202 6.76 -15.53 5.43
C CYS A 202 6.37 -16.06 4.05
N ASP A 203 6.65 -17.33 3.78
CA ASP A 203 6.44 -17.93 2.47
C ASP A 203 4.97 -17.97 2.05
N ILE A 204 4.05 -18.30 2.97
CA ILE A 204 2.59 -18.29 2.72
C ILE A 204 2.09 -16.93 2.24
N LEU A 205 2.74 -15.84 2.68
CA LEU A 205 2.31 -14.47 2.43
C LEU A 205 3.10 -13.79 1.30
N TRP A 206 4.29 -14.27 0.96
CA TRP A 206 5.21 -13.60 0.02
C TRP A 206 5.64 -14.44 -1.19
N SER A 207 5.30 -15.73 -1.24
CA SER A 207 5.71 -16.57 -2.38
C SER A 207 4.88 -16.24 -3.63
N ASP A 208 5.51 -16.38 -4.80
CA ASP A 208 4.90 -16.13 -6.10
C ASP A 208 4.99 -17.36 -7.03
N PRO A 209 4.05 -17.55 -7.96
CA PRO A 209 4.17 -18.59 -8.97
C PRO A 209 5.36 -18.32 -9.91
N ILE A 210 6.07 -19.38 -10.31
CA ILE A 210 7.02 -19.34 -11.43
C ILE A 210 6.28 -19.07 -12.74
N GLU A 211 6.94 -18.39 -13.68
CA GLU A 211 6.44 -18.08 -15.01
C GLU A 211 6.04 -19.35 -15.80
N ASP A 212 4.98 -19.24 -16.61
CA ASP A 212 4.34 -20.41 -17.22
C ASP A 212 5.27 -21.25 -18.12
N ASP A 213 6.30 -20.62 -18.71
CA ASP A 213 7.25 -21.23 -19.64
C ASP A 213 8.34 -22.08 -18.97
N ILE A 214 8.55 -21.89 -17.66
CA ILE A 214 9.60 -22.57 -16.89
C ILE A 214 9.08 -23.22 -15.60
N ALA A 215 7.78 -23.14 -15.32
CA ALA A 215 7.17 -23.65 -14.09
C ALA A 215 7.28 -25.17 -13.92
N ASP A 216 7.45 -25.94 -15.00
CA ASP A 216 7.67 -27.39 -14.96
C ASP A 216 9.15 -27.78 -14.80
N GLN A 217 10.07 -26.82 -14.87
CA GLN A 217 11.52 -27.05 -14.82
C GLN A 217 12.10 -26.92 -13.41
N PHE A 218 11.43 -26.21 -12.51
CA PHE A 218 11.94 -25.89 -11.18
C PHE A 218 10.87 -26.10 -10.10
N ASP A 219 11.26 -26.68 -8.97
CA ASP A 219 10.37 -26.79 -7.81
C ASP A 219 10.23 -25.44 -7.11
N PHE A 220 11.36 -24.87 -6.68
CA PHE A 220 11.43 -23.56 -6.05
C PHE A 220 12.67 -22.81 -6.52
N ILE A 221 12.53 -21.49 -6.71
CA ILE A 221 13.65 -20.57 -6.94
C ILE A 221 13.55 -19.39 -5.99
N GLU A 222 14.66 -18.69 -5.74
CA GLU A 222 14.64 -17.46 -4.96
C GLU A 222 13.68 -16.43 -5.60
N ASN A 223 13.03 -15.61 -4.78
CA ASN A 223 12.14 -14.56 -5.28
C ASN A 223 12.82 -13.19 -5.28
N PRO A 224 13.51 -12.79 -6.37
CA PRO A 224 14.21 -11.51 -6.44
C PRO A 224 13.25 -10.31 -6.51
N GLU A 225 11.99 -10.52 -6.90
CA GLU A 225 10.97 -9.47 -6.95
C GLU A 225 10.53 -9.07 -5.55
N ARG A 226 10.48 -10.02 -4.61
CA ARG A 226 10.10 -9.80 -3.21
C ARG A 226 11.28 -9.59 -2.27
N GLN A 227 12.47 -10.08 -2.65
CA GLN A 227 13.69 -10.13 -1.82
C GLN A 227 13.54 -10.99 -0.54
N CYS A 228 12.53 -11.85 -0.50
CA CYS A 228 12.29 -12.86 0.52
C CYS A 228 11.40 -13.96 -0.06
N ALA A 229 11.21 -15.06 0.65
CA ALA A 229 10.42 -16.21 0.20
C ALA A 229 10.90 -16.77 -1.16
N PHE A 230 10.04 -17.51 -1.86
CA PHE A 230 10.38 -18.27 -3.05
C PHE A 230 9.39 -18.01 -4.19
N LYS A 231 9.83 -18.25 -5.42
CA LYS A 231 8.89 -18.61 -6.48
C LYS A 231 8.71 -20.12 -6.50
N TYR A 232 7.48 -20.60 -6.69
CA TYR A 232 7.13 -22.03 -6.68
C TYR A 232 6.60 -22.50 -8.03
N GLY A 233 6.98 -23.72 -8.44
CA GLY A 233 6.61 -24.33 -9.71
C GLY A 233 5.56 -25.43 -9.60
N LEU A 234 5.36 -26.15 -10.70
CA LEU A 234 4.27 -27.12 -10.88
C LEU A 234 4.37 -28.31 -9.93
N ALA A 235 5.55 -28.91 -9.79
CA ALA A 235 5.74 -30.13 -9.01
C ALA A 235 5.37 -29.97 -7.52
N PRO A 236 5.86 -28.97 -6.77
CA PRO A 236 5.46 -28.79 -5.37
C PRO A 236 3.99 -28.40 -5.21
N THR A 237 3.41 -27.64 -6.16
CA THR A 237 1.99 -27.32 -6.13
C THR A 237 1.12 -28.55 -6.32
N LYS A 238 1.41 -29.40 -7.32
CA LYS A 238 0.68 -30.65 -7.55
C LYS A 238 0.78 -31.58 -6.35
N LYS A 239 1.99 -31.73 -5.82
CA LYS A 239 2.20 -32.55 -4.63
C LYS A 239 1.34 -32.08 -3.45
N LEU A 240 1.29 -30.78 -3.19
CA LEU A 240 0.46 -30.22 -2.12
C LEU A 240 -1.04 -30.49 -2.37
N LEU A 241 -1.50 -30.30 -3.61
CA LEU A 241 -2.89 -30.52 -3.98
C LEU A 241 -3.27 -32.00 -3.84
N ASP A 242 -2.47 -32.90 -4.40
CA ASP A 242 -2.69 -34.35 -4.36
C ASP A 242 -2.63 -34.92 -2.94
N GLU A 243 -1.69 -34.46 -2.09
CA GLU A 243 -1.56 -34.94 -0.70
C GLU A 243 -2.71 -34.49 0.22
N ASN A 244 -3.51 -33.51 -0.20
CA ASN A 244 -4.62 -32.96 0.59
C ASN A 244 -5.99 -33.11 -0.12
N ASP A 245 -6.06 -33.90 -1.19
CA ASP A 245 -7.27 -34.13 -2.01
C ASP A 245 -7.90 -32.82 -2.55
N LEU A 246 -7.06 -31.88 -2.98
CA LEU A 246 -7.45 -30.58 -3.53
C LEU A 246 -7.16 -30.48 -5.03
N THR A 247 -7.78 -29.52 -5.70
CA THR A 247 -7.72 -29.40 -7.17
C THR A 247 -7.00 -28.13 -7.66
N LEU A 248 -7.08 -27.04 -6.90
CA LEU A 248 -6.62 -25.73 -7.35
C LEU A 248 -6.16 -24.86 -6.18
N VAL A 249 -5.06 -24.13 -6.38
CA VAL A 249 -4.66 -23.02 -5.53
C VAL A 249 -5.24 -21.71 -6.09
N ILE A 250 -5.99 -20.98 -5.27
CA ILE A 250 -6.47 -19.63 -5.57
C ILE A 250 -5.68 -18.65 -4.71
N ARG A 251 -4.99 -17.70 -5.34
CA ARG A 251 -4.09 -16.78 -4.64
C ARG A 251 -4.18 -15.33 -5.12
N ALA A 252 -3.59 -14.37 -4.41
CA ALA A 252 -3.70 -12.93 -4.72
C ALA A 252 -2.35 -12.23 -5.01
N HIS A 253 -1.99 -11.12 -4.33
CA HIS A 253 -0.65 -10.49 -4.20
C HIS A 253 0.04 -9.93 -5.47
N GLN A 254 -0.38 -10.33 -6.66
CA GLN A 254 0.21 -9.90 -7.93
C GLN A 254 -0.87 -9.29 -8.82
N VAL A 255 -0.74 -7.98 -9.08
CA VAL A 255 -1.63 -7.24 -9.98
C VAL A 255 -1.74 -7.92 -11.36
N GLN A 256 -2.97 -8.04 -11.86
CA GLN A 256 -3.28 -8.65 -13.16
C GLN A 256 -4.12 -7.70 -14.02
N VAL A 257 -3.79 -7.60 -15.31
CA VAL A 257 -4.48 -6.69 -16.26
C VAL A 257 -6.00 -6.93 -16.29
N GLN A 258 -6.42 -8.20 -16.30
CA GLN A 258 -7.85 -8.58 -16.31
C GLN A 258 -8.41 -8.81 -14.90
N GLY A 259 -7.67 -8.45 -13.84
CA GLY A 259 -8.02 -8.78 -12.46
C GLY A 259 -7.79 -10.24 -12.08
N TYR A 260 -7.41 -11.09 -13.03
CA TYR A 260 -7.02 -12.48 -12.75
C TYR A 260 -5.98 -12.99 -13.75
N LYS A 261 -5.29 -14.07 -13.37
CA LYS A 261 -4.44 -14.87 -14.25
C LYS A 261 -4.64 -16.35 -13.93
N ILE A 262 -4.92 -17.13 -14.97
CA ILE A 262 -4.90 -18.59 -14.90
C ILE A 262 -3.48 -19.01 -15.30
N HIS A 263 -2.78 -19.75 -14.44
CA HIS A 263 -1.42 -20.22 -14.73
C HIS A 263 -1.51 -21.55 -15.48
N TYR A 264 -0.98 -21.56 -16.71
CA TYR A 264 -1.03 -22.70 -17.63
C TYR A 264 0.30 -23.44 -17.63
N TRP A 265 0.65 -24.00 -16.48
CA TRP A 265 1.86 -24.81 -16.29
C TRP A 265 1.76 -26.18 -16.94
N GLU A 266 0.53 -26.64 -17.15
CA GLU A 266 0.22 -27.92 -17.76
C GLU A 266 -0.24 -27.75 -19.21
N LYS A 267 -0.31 -28.86 -19.94
CA LYS A 267 -0.86 -28.86 -21.31
C LYS A 267 -2.30 -28.33 -21.29
N PRO A 268 -2.78 -27.68 -22.38
CA PRO A 268 -4.09 -27.00 -22.42
C PRO A 268 -5.34 -27.83 -22.09
N GLN A 269 -5.20 -29.13 -21.89
CA GLN A 269 -6.30 -30.09 -21.65
C GLN A 269 -6.49 -30.41 -20.16
N GLN A 270 -5.64 -29.89 -19.27
CA GLN A 270 -5.71 -30.12 -17.82
C GLN A 270 -6.23 -28.89 -17.08
N LEU A 271 -6.89 -29.12 -15.93
CA LEU A 271 -7.36 -28.05 -15.06
C LEU A 271 -6.16 -27.24 -14.53
N PRO A 272 -6.26 -25.91 -14.46
CA PRO A 272 -5.17 -25.09 -13.95
C PRO A 272 -4.88 -25.43 -12.49
N SER A 273 -3.61 -25.46 -12.13
CA SER A 273 -3.18 -25.74 -10.75
C SER A 273 -3.16 -24.49 -9.87
N VAL A 274 -3.07 -23.30 -10.50
CA VAL A 274 -3.02 -22.01 -9.79
C VAL A 274 -3.83 -20.96 -10.55
N ILE A 275 -4.61 -20.16 -9.81
CA ILE A 275 -5.24 -18.93 -10.29
C ILE A 275 -4.82 -17.78 -9.39
N THR A 276 -4.32 -16.69 -9.98
CA THR A 276 -4.15 -15.41 -9.31
C THR A 276 -5.40 -14.56 -9.49
N ILE A 277 -5.94 -14.00 -8.41
CA ILE A 277 -7.09 -13.08 -8.39
C ILE A 277 -6.66 -11.74 -7.76
N PHE A 278 -7.13 -10.63 -8.32
CA PHE A 278 -6.77 -9.28 -7.89
C PHE A 278 -8.00 -8.38 -7.97
N SER A 279 -8.38 -7.77 -6.85
CA SER A 279 -9.68 -7.11 -6.68
C SER A 279 -9.58 -5.58 -6.56
N ALA A 280 -8.41 -4.98 -6.84
CA ALA A 280 -8.20 -3.54 -6.91
C ALA A 280 -8.16 -3.06 -8.37
N PRO A 281 -9.28 -2.63 -8.97
CA PRO A 281 -9.30 -2.09 -10.34
C PRO A 281 -8.55 -0.75 -10.42
N ASN A 282 -7.96 -0.44 -11.57
CA ASN A 282 -7.15 0.76 -11.79
C ASN A 282 -6.18 1.03 -10.62
N TYR A 283 -5.45 0.00 -10.20
CA TYR A 283 -4.56 0.03 -9.05
C TYR A 283 -3.64 1.24 -9.09
N CYS A 284 -3.43 1.88 -7.93
CA CYS A 284 -2.69 3.13 -7.77
C CYS A 284 -3.11 4.27 -8.74
N ASP A 285 -4.35 4.24 -9.23
CA ASP A 285 -4.95 5.16 -10.22
C ASP A 285 -4.30 5.22 -11.61
N VAL A 286 -3.36 4.32 -11.86
CA VAL A 286 -2.45 4.38 -13.02
C VAL A 286 -2.37 3.08 -13.81
N TYR A 287 -2.59 1.93 -13.17
CA TYR A 287 -2.40 0.63 -13.83
C TYR A 287 -3.47 0.34 -14.88
N LYS A 288 -4.66 0.95 -14.78
CA LYS A 288 -5.79 0.73 -15.70
C LYS A 288 -6.18 -0.76 -15.86
N ASN A 289 -5.84 -1.58 -14.87
CA ASN A 289 -6.25 -2.97 -14.80
C ASN A 289 -7.72 -3.08 -14.38
N LYS A 290 -8.36 -4.20 -14.70
CA LYS A 290 -9.65 -4.57 -14.11
C LYS A 290 -9.44 -5.19 -12.73
N GLY A 291 -10.50 -5.15 -11.92
CA GLY A 291 -10.63 -5.98 -10.72
C GLY A 291 -11.43 -7.24 -11.07
N ALA A 292 -11.19 -8.34 -10.34
CA ALA A 292 -12.02 -9.54 -10.46
C ALA A 292 -12.21 -10.24 -9.11
N VAL A 293 -13.27 -11.05 -9.04
CA VAL A 293 -13.54 -12.00 -7.96
C VAL A 293 -13.88 -13.37 -8.53
N ILE A 294 -13.72 -14.43 -7.74
CA ILE A 294 -14.18 -15.77 -8.10
C ILE A 294 -15.45 -16.07 -7.32
N LYS A 295 -16.53 -16.45 -8.00
CA LYS A 295 -17.77 -16.92 -7.39
C LYS A 295 -17.93 -18.42 -7.63
N VAL A 296 -18.07 -19.18 -6.55
CA VAL A 296 -18.34 -20.61 -6.54
C VAL A 296 -19.73 -20.84 -5.97
N GLU A 297 -20.60 -21.50 -6.75
CA GLU A 297 -21.97 -21.84 -6.34
C GLU A 297 -22.49 -23.03 -7.17
N GLY A 298 -22.75 -24.16 -6.51
CA GLY A 298 -23.08 -25.43 -7.15
C GLY A 298 -21.95 -25.88 -8.07
N ASP A 299 -22.30 -26.38 -9.26
CA ASP A 299 -21.29 -26.77 -10.26
C ASP A 299 -20.66 -25.57 -11.00
N THR A 300 -20.89 -24.34 -10.54
CA THR A 300 -20.43 -23.13 -11.25
C THR A 300 -19.21 -22.49 -10.59
N PHE A 301 -18.13 -22.39 -11.36
CA PHE A 301 -16.92 -21.63 -11.04
C PHE A 301 -16.81 -20.45 -12.01
N ASN A 302 -17.10 -19.24 -11.53
CA ASN A 302 -17.21 -18.04 -12.37
C ASN A 302 -16.27 -16.94 -11.92
N ILE A 303 -15.42 -16.47 -12.82
CA ILE A 303 -14.63 -15.24 -12.61
C ILE A 303 -15.47 -14.05 -13.05
N LYS A 304 -15.73 -13.11 -12.13
CA LYS A 304 -16.50 -11.89 -12.40
C LYS A 304 -15.58 -10.67 -12.34
N ASN A 305 -15.41 -10.02 -13.48
CA ASN A 305 -14.61 -8.80 -13.58
C ASN A 305 -15.46 -7.54 -13.28
N PHE A 306 -14.82 -6.49 -12.81
CA PHE A 306 -15.38 -5.17 -12.61
C PHE A 306 -14.33 -4.08 -12.88
N GLU A 307 -14.82 -2.87 -13.12
CA GLU A 307 -14.02 -1.69 -13.42
C GLU A 307 -13.99 -0.79 -12.20
N GLU A 308 -13.07 0.17 -12.21
CA GLU A 308 -12.92 1.15 -11.14
C GLU A 308 -14.14 2.06 -11.04
N VAL A 309 -14.41 2.54 -9.83
CA VAL A 309 -15.40 3.59 -9.58
C VAL A 309 -14.72 4.88 -9.11
N PRO A 310 -15.33 6.05 -9.39
CA PRO A 310 -14.77 7.30 -8.89
C PRO A 310 -14.71 7.32 -7.36
N HIS A 311 -13.58 7.79 -6.83
CA HIS A 311 -13.40 8.13 -5.42
C HIS A 311 -13.02 9.62 -5.27
N PRO A 312 -13.26 10.23 -4.10
CA PRO A 312 -12.79 11.59 -3.84
C PRO A 312 -11.27 11.69 -3.96
N TYR A 313 -10.82 12.88 -4.39
CA TYR A 313 -9.41 13.15 -4.61
C TYR A 313 -8.77 13.77 -3.38
N HIS A 314 -7.65 13.22 -2.94
CA HIS A 314 -6.80 13.79 -1.90
C HIS A 314 -5.44 14.16 -2.48
N LEU A 315 -4.86 15.25 -1.98
CA LEU A 315 -3.51 15.64 -2.37
C LEU A 315 -2.48 14.65 -1.80
N PRO A 316 -1.38 14.37 -2.52
CA PRO A 316 -0.37 13.43 -2.05
C PRO A 316 0.19 13.82 -0.67
N GLY A 317 0.32 12.84 0.22
CA GLY A 317 0.79 13.06 1.59
C GLY A 317 -0.16 13.92 2.44
N ASN A 318 -1.46 13.92 2.10
CA ASN A 318 -2.53 14.68 2.76
C ASN A 318 -2.19 16.16 2.99
N LEU A 319 -1.46 16.75 2.05
CA LEU A 319 -1.17 18.18 2.07
C LEU A 319 -2.48 18.95 1.94
N ASN A 320 -2.69 19.94 2.83
CA ASN A 320 -3.79 20.86 2.61
C ASN A 320 -3.47 21.83 1.46
N LEU A 321 -4.50 22.51 0.95
CA LEU A 321 -4.37 23.42 -0.20
C LEU A 321 -3.31 24.52 0.03
N PHE A 322 -3.15 25.01 1.26
CA PHE A 322 -2.14 26.01 1.58
C PHE A 322 -0.74 25.42 1.52
N GLN A 323 -0.50 24.28 2.17
CA GLN A 323 0.81 23.60 2.11
C GLN A 323 1.20 23.27 0.67
N PHE A 324 0.22 22.88 -0.16
CA PHE A 324 0.45 22.58 -1.56
C PHE A 324 0.73 23.83 -2.41
N SER A 325 -0.02 24.92 -2.22
CA SER A 325 0.03 26.12 -3.08
C SER A 325 1.04 27.18 -2.64
N MET A 326 1.37 27.26 -1.35
CA MET A 326 2.24 28.31 -0.80
C MET A 326 3.65 28.34 -1.42
N PRO A 327 4.33 27.21 -1.68
CA PRO A 327 5.62 27.23 -2.37
C PRO A 327 5.53 27.85 -3.77
N TYR A 328 4.47 27.53 -4.53
CA TYR A 328 4.25 28.06 -5.87
C TYR A 328 3.91 29.55 -5.84
N LEU A 329 3.04 29.97 -4.92
CA LEU A 329 2.70 31.38 -4.74
C LEU A 329 3.94 32.21 -4.40
N ALA A 330 4.76 31.72 -3.47
CA ALA A 330 6.01 32.37 -3.08
C ALA A 330 6.95 32.54 -4.29
N GLU A 331 7.12 31.50 -5.11
CA GLU A 331 7.90 31.57 -6.34
C GLU A 331 7.37 32.65 -7.29
N LYS A 332 6.06 32.69 -7.56
CA LYS A 332 5.49 33.66 -8.51
C LYS A 332 5.53 35.10 -8.02
N VAL A 333 5.37 35.33 -6.73
CA VAL A 333 5.53 36.66 -6.15
C VAL A 333 6.99 37.10 -6.23
N ILE A 334 7.95 36.23 -5.91
CA ILE A 334 9.38 36.53 -6.03
C ILE A 334 9.75 36.81 -7.49
N ASP A 335 9.26 36.01 -8.45
CA ASP A 335 9.47 36.22 -9.88
C ASP A 335 8.89 37.57 -10.33
N MET A 336 7.69 37.93 -9.88
CA MET A 336 7.06 39.21 -10.21
C MET A 336 7.91 40.38 -9.69
N LEU A 337 8.31 40.33 -8.41
CA LEU A 337 9.13 41.37 -7.78
C LEU A 337 10.50 41.48 -8.46
N TYR A 338 11.14 40.36 -8.79
CA TYR A 338 12.41 40.34 -9.52
C TYR A 338 12.28 41.06 -10.87
N ASN A 339 11.22 40.78 -11.63
CA ASN A 339 11.00 41.43 -12.92
C ASN A 339 10.72 42.93 -12.81
N ILE A 340 10.04 43.36 -11.73
CA ILE A 340 9.81 44.79 -11.46
C ILE A 340 11.13 45.47 -11.14
N VAL A 341 11.92 44.92 -10.20
CA VAL A 341 13.21 45.49 -9.80
C VAL A 341 14.22 45.50 -10.94
N SER A 342 14.28 44.43 -11.74
CA SER A 342 15.22 44.33 -12.87
C SER A 342 14.99 45.43 -13.91
N LYS A 343 13.73 45.80 -14.17
CA LYS A 343 13.40 46.92 -15.08
C LYS A 343 13.86 48.27 -14.52
N VAL A 344 13.75 48.47 -13.21
CA VAL A 344 14.20 49.71 -12.56
C VAL A 344 15.73 49.82 -12.62
N THR A 345 16.46 48.72 -12.43
CA THR A 345 17.93 48.71 -12.56
C THR A 345 18.41 48.85 -14.01
N ASP A 346 17.65 48.37 -15.00
CA ASP A 346 17.96 48.61 -16.41
C ASP A 346 17.76 50.09 -16.78
N ASP A 347 16.75 50.76 -16.21
CA ASP A 347 16.55 52.20 -16.36
C ASP A 347 17.63 53.03 -15.63
N GLU A 348 18.16 52.58 -14.48
CA GLU A 348 19.26 53.26 -13.78
C GLU A 348 20.64 53.03 -14.43
N SER A 349 20.86 51.90 -15.10
CA SER A 349 22.13 51.58 -15.77
C SER A 349 22.29 52.18 -17.17
N THR A 350 21.24 52.76 -17.75
CA THR A 350 21.36 53.57 -18.98
C THR A 350 22.05 54.93 -18.76
N ASN A 351 22.44 55.26 -17.52
CA ASN A 351 23.28 56.43 -17.20
C ASN A 351 24.73 56.10 -16.77
N GLY A 352 25.25 54.89 -17.00
CA GLY A 352 26.62 54.57 -16.60
C GLY A 352 27.29 53.36 -17.26
N SER A 353 27.95 53.60 -18.40
CA SER A 353 29.11 52.88 -18.96
C SER A 353 29.11 51.34 -19.10
N GLN A 354 29.32 50.92 -20.35
CA GLN A 354 29.54 49.55 -20.85
C GLN A 354 30.57 48.72 -20.06
N GLY A 355 30.24 47.44 -19.84
CA GLY A 355 31.20 46.41 -19.42
C GLY A 355 30.64 45.00 -19.64
N CYS A 356 30.92 44.41 -20.81
CA CYS A 356 30.62 43.02 -21.14
C CYS A 356 31.62 42.07 -20.44
N MET A 357 31.14 41.09 -19.65
CA MET A 357 31.91 39.87 -19.35
C MET A 357 31.00 38.64 -19.16
N SER A 358 31.33 37.58 -19.90
CA SER A 358 30.74 36.24 -19.91
C SER A 358 30.93 35.47 -18.58
N PRO A 359 30.04 34.50 -18.23
CA PRO A 359 30.20 33.70 -17.02
C PRO A 359 31.05 32.44 -17.27
N THR A 360 32.30 32.46 -16.82
CA THR A 360 33.09 31.26 -16.53
C THR A 360 33.43 31.26 -15.04
N GLY A 361 33.18 30.13 -14.35
CA GLY A 361 33.78 29.84 -13.04
C GLY A 361 32.83 29.79 -11.84
N ASP A 362 32.81 28.60 -11.23
CA ASP A 362 32.56 28.27 -9.82
C ASP A 362 31.12 27.96 -9.35
N SER A 363 30.88 26.66 -9.27
CA SER A 363 29.70 25.99 -8.71
C SER A 363 29.70 26.03 -7.18
N VAL A 364 28.76 26.78 -6.60
CA VAL A 364 28.48 26.74 -5.16
C VAL A 364 27.53 25.58 -4.83
N SER A 365 27.83 24.88 -3.73
CA SER A 365 27.19 23.65 -3.30
C SER A 365 25.80 23.88 -2.67
N LEU A 366 24.96 22.84 -2.66
CA LEU A 366 23.59 22.87 -2.12
C LEU A 366 23.55 23.19 -0.61
N GLU A 367 24.62 22.85 0.11
CA GLU A 367 24.75 22.97 1.56
C GLU A 367 24.96 24.43 2.01
N ASP A 368 25.64 25.23 1.19
CA ASP A 368 25.91 26.65 1.47
C ASP A 368 24.63 27.49 1.37
N PHE A 369 23.68 27.08 0.52
CA PHE A 369 22.39 27.75 0.34
C PHE A 369 21.39 27.42 1.45
N GLN A 370 21.38 26.18 1.95
CA GLN A 370 20.54 25.77 3.09
C GLN A 370 20.92 26.52 4.37
N LYS A 371 22.22 26.75 4.61
CA LYS A 371 22.71 27.57 5.73
C LYS A 371 22.22 29.02 5.66
N LEU A 372 22.07 29.57 4.46
CA LEU A 372 21.63 30.95 4.25
C LEU A 372 20.14 31.13 4.56
N LEU A 373 19.29 30.18 4.14
CA LEU A 373 17.85 30.15 4.44
C LEU A 373 17.56 29.92 5.93
N LEU A 374 18.32 29.04 6.58
CA LEU A 374 18.12 28.69 8.00
C LEU A 374 18.62 29.77 8.97
N SER A 375 19.51 30.67 8.52
CA SER A 375 20.09 31.72 9.37
C SER A 375 19.19 32.95 9.59
N GLY A 376 17.99 33.00 9.01
CA GLY A 376 17.04 34.11 9.20
C GLY A 376 17.62 35.48 8.86
N GLY A 377 18.57 35.55 7.92
CA GLY A 377 19.26 36.79 7.55
C GLY A 377 20.22 37.36 8.60
N GLY A 378 20.52 36.62 9.68
CA GLY A 378 21.18 37.17 10.87
C GLY A 378 22.66 36.88 11.06
N ASN A 379 23.28 35.91 10.37
CA ASN A 379 24.71 35.61 10.57
C ASN A 379 25.47 35.41 9.25
N SER A 380 26.08 36.50 8.80
CA SER A 380 26.97 36.60 7.66
C SER A 380 28.42 36.28 8.08
N GLN A 381 28.85 35.04 7.91
CA GLN A 381 30.28 34.74 7.71
C GLN A 381 30.57 34.24 6.28
N LEU A 382 29.53 33.97 5.47
CA LEU A 382 29.66 33.54 4.08
C LEU A 382 29.54 34.69 3.06
N VAL A 383 29.22 35.91 3.50
CA VAL A 383 28.96 37.08 2.63
C VAL A 383 30.05 38.16 2.79
N GLU A 384 30.96 38.01 3.76
CA GLU A 384 32.08 38.92 3.92
C GLU A 384 33.10 38.72 2.78
N GLY A 385 33.16 39.69 1.87
CA GLY A 385 34.13 39.73 0.77
C GLY A 385 33.54 39.51 -0.62
N MET A 386 32.23 39.27 -0.75
CA MET A 386 31.58 39.15 -2.07
C MET A 386 31.02 40.49 -2.55
N ASN A 387 31.37 40.87 -3.78
CA ASN A 387 30.87 42.08 -4.43
C ASN A 387 29.35 41.91 -4.70
N GLU A 388 28.56 43.00 -4.68
CA GLU A 388 27.10 42.93 -4.91
C GLU A 388 26.72 42.15 -6.18
N ALA A 389 27.50 42.29 -7.25
CA ALA A 389 27.31 41.55 -8.49
C ALA A 389 27.48 40.02 -8.35
N GLN A 390 28.38 39.54 -7.48
CA GLN A 390 28.59 38.12 -7.21
C GLN A 390 27.45 37.52 -6.38
N ILE A 391 26.94 38.28 -5.41
CA ILE A 391 25.77 37.91 -4.60
C ILE A 391 24.53 37.82 -5.50
N VAL A 392 24.36 38.76 -6.43
CA VAL A 392 23.27 38.75 -7.42
C VAL A 392 23.41 37.54 -8.36
N LYS A 393 24.61 37.23 -8.87
CA LYS A 393 24.85 36.08 -9.75
C LYS A 393 24.57 34.74 -9.08
N LEU A 394 24.91 34.60 -7.80
CA LEU A 394 24.58 33.44 -6.97
C LEU A 394 23.07 33.28 -6.75
N LYS A 395 22.39 34.37 -6.43
CA LYS A 395 20.92 34.38 -6.32
C LYS A 395 20.25 34.02 -7.65
N VAL A 396 20.71 34.58 -8.77
CA VAL A 396 20.17 34.35 -10.12
C VAL A 396 20.41 32.92 -10.63
N GLY A 397 21.59 32.33 -10.41
CA GLY A 397 21.90 30.96 -10.82
C GLY A 397 21.14 29.88 -10.02
N SER A 398 20.81 30.17 -8.76
CA SER A 398 20.01 29.30 -7.89
C SER A 398 18.53 29.36 -8.27
N VAL A 399 18.02 30.57 -8.54
CA VAL A 399 16.67 30.82 -9.05
C VAL A 399 16.47 30.19 -10.43
N GLY A 400 17.47 30.20 -11.32
CA GLY A 400 17.39 29.54 -12.63
C GLY A 400 17.25 28.01 -12.55
N ARG A 401 17.94 27.36 -11.61
CA ARG A 401 17.81 25.91 -11.35
C ARG A 401 16.47 25.56 -10.73
N MET A 402 16.01 26.36 -9.75
CA MET A 402 14.67 26.22 -9.17
C MET A 402 13.58 26.44 -10.23
N ARG A 403 13.67 27.48 -11.04
CA ARG A 403 12.75 27.76 -12.16
C ARG A 403 12.64 26.57 -13.12
N ARG A 404 13.74 25.88 -13.44
CA ARG A 404 13.71 24.69 -14.33
C ARG A 404 13.06 23.48 -13.63
N MET A 405 13.33 23.29 -12.33
CA MET A 405 12.71 22.24 -11.51
C MET A 405 11.19 22.47 -11.36
N TYR A 406 10.78 23.68 -10.96
CA TYR A 406 9.39 24.08 -10.76
C TYR A 406 8.61 24.15 -12.07
N LYS A 407 9.22 24.60 -13.18
CA LYS A 407 8.59 24.54 -14.50
C LYS A 407 8.29 23.09 -14.93
N ASN A 408 9.20 22.15 -14.68
CA ASN A 408 8.94 20.73 -14.97
C ASN A 408 7.90 20.10 -14.03
N LEU A 409 7.84 20.54 -12.76
CA LEU A 409 6.78 20.18 -11.80
C LEU A 409 5.39 20.61 -12.27
N VAL A 410 5.28 21.80 -12.86
CA VAL A 410 4.01 22.37 -13.33
C VAL A 410 3.62 21.83 -14.72
N GLU A 411 4.54 21.76 -15.68
CA GLU A 411 4.23 21.32 -17.05
C GLU A 411 3.93 19.81 -17.17
N ASN A 412 4.36 19.01 -16.19
CA ASN A 412 4.12 17.56 -16.15
C ASN A 412 3.41 17.15 -14.85
N GLN A 413 2.61 18.05 -14.26
CA GLN A 413 1.95 17.84 -12.98
C GLN A 413 1.15 16.54 -12.93
N ASP A 414 0.37 16.25 -13.98
CA ASP A 414 -0.44 15.02 -14.07
C ASP A 414 0.43 13.76 -14.11
N LEU A 415 1.55 13.81 -14.85
CA LEU A 415 2.47 12.68 -14.97
C LEU A 415 3.33 12.48 -13.71
N LEU A 416 3.66 13.56 -13.01
CA LEU A 416 4.32 13.51 -11.71
C LEU A 416 3.38 13.06 -10.61
N LEU A 417 2.08 13.35 -10.70
CA LEU A 417 1.06 12.76 -9.85
C LEU A 417 0.98 11.26 -10.08
N GLN A 418 0.88 10.81 -11.34
CA GLN A 418 0.91 9.38 -11.67
C GLN A 418 2.17 8.68 -11.14
N ILE A 419 3.35 9.27 -11.36
CA ILE A 419 4.61 8.73 -10.83
C ILE A 419 4.62 8.72 -9.30
N LYS A 420 4.08 9.75 -8.64
CA LYS A 420 3.95 9.77 -7.18
C LYS A 420 2.97 8.73 -6.66
N MET A 421 1.90 8.43 -7.38
CA MET A 421 0.93 7.41 -6.97
C MET A 421 1.53 6.01 -7.07
N VAL A 422 2.43 5.78 -8.04
CA VAL A 422 3.17 4.52 -8.19
C VAL A 422 4.41 4.45 -7.30
N ASN A 423 4.95 5.57 -6.83
CA ASN A 423 6.22 5.64 -6.10
C ASN A 423 6.07 6.32 -4.73
N ASP A 424 4.98 6.02 -4.03
CA ASP A 424 4.70 6.41 -2.64
C ASP A 424 4.96 7.90 -2.33
N GLY A 425 4.45 8.78 -3.19
CA GLY A 425 4.56 10.23 -3.08
C GLY A 425 5.91 10.82 -3.51
N ARG A 426 6.88 9.99 -3.93
CA ARG A 426 8.25 10.41 -4.26
C ARG A 426 8.50 10.45 -5.77
N ILE A 427 9.33 11.40 -6.22
CA ILE A 427 9.75 11.51 -7.64
C ILE A 427 11.19 10.99 -7.76
N PRO A 428 11.50 10.06 -8.69
CA PRO A 428 12.86 9.56 -8.89
C PRO A 428 13.90 10.67 -9.15
N ARG A 429 15.07 10.55 -8.50
CA ARG A 429 16.14 11.55 -8.59
C ARG A 429 16.63 11.68 -10.04
N GLY A 430 16.64 12.90 -10.57
CA GLY A 430 17.13 13.19 -11.93
C GLY A 430 16.07 13.13 -13.03
N LEU A 431 14.88 12.59 -12.77
CA LEU A 431 13.80 12.49 -13.76
C LEU A 431 13.27 13.87 -14.17
N LEU A 432 13.20 14.81 -13.22
CA LEU A 432 12.84 16.21 -13.44
C LEU A 432 13.86 16.98 -14.30
N LEU A 433 15.04 16.41 -14.58
CA LEU A 433 16.09 17.04 -15.39
C LEU A 433 16.14 16.50 -16.83
N GLN A 434 15.49 15.37 -17.11
CA GLN A 434 15.61 14.64 -18.40
C GLN A 434 14.54 15.00 -19.46
N GLY A 435 13.50 15.74 -19.09
CA GLY A 435 12.61 16.42 -20.04
C GLY A 435 11.48 15.58 -20.67
N LYS A 436 10.71 16.26 -21.54
CA LYS A 436 9.35 15.90 -22.00
C LYS A 436 9.24 14.61 -22.83
N ALA A 437 10.31 14.16 -23.47
CA ALA A 437 10.30 13.01 -24.38
C ALA A 437 10.41 11.66 -23.64
N ALA A 438 11.13 11.61 -22.51
CA ALA A 438 11.19 10.43 -21.63
C ALA A 438 9.84 10.17 -20.93
N ILE A 439 9.09 11.25 -20.68
CA ILE A 439 7.80 11.28 -19.99
C ILE A 439 6.63 10.88 -20.92
N ARG A 440 6.71 11.18 -22.23
CA ARG A 440 5.62 10.95 -23.21
C ARG A 440 5.67 9.62 -23.97
N ASN A 441 6.79 8.92 -24.03
CA ASN A 441 6.89 7.63 -24.74
C ASN A 441 6.24 6.44 -23.99
N ALA A 442 5.39 6.73 -23.00
CA ALA A 442 4.72 5.81 -22.11
C ALA A 442 3.49 5.10 -22.75
N LEU A 443 3.52 4.78 -24.04
CA LEU A 443 2.43 4.05 -24.72
C LEU A 443 2.32 2.56 -24.29
N LYS A 444 2.93 2.19 -23.15
CA LYS A 444 3.01 0.88 -22.48
C LYS A 444 2.55 1.01 -21.03
N GLU A 445 1.35 1.52 -20.81
CA GLU A 445 0.90 2.07 -19.51
C GLU A 445 0.98 1.07 -18.35
N PHE A 446 0.53 -0.17 -18.54
CA PHE A 446 0.59 -1.21 -17.50
C PHE A 446 2.01 -1.71 -17.20
N GLU A 447 2.79 -2.07 -18.24
CA GLU A 447 4.17 -2.53 -18.06
C GLU A 447 5.06 -1.44 -17.44
N LEU A 448 4.81 -0.18 -17.80
CA LEU A 448 5.51 0.96 -17.22
C LEU A 448 5.13 1.15 -15.75
N ALA A 449 3.83 1.18 -15.43
CA ALA A 449 3.37 1.27 -14.04
C ALA A 449 3.98 0.15 -13.19
N ARG A 450 3.91 -1.10 -13.66
CA ARG A 450 4.54 -2.26 -13.01
C ARG A 450 6.06 -2.09 -12.85
N SER A 451 6.74 -1.53 -13.85
CA SER A 451 8.19 -1.30 -13.77
C SER A 451 8.58 -0.21 -12.77
N LEU A 452 7.75 0.83 -12.65
CA LEU A 452 7.94 1.93 -11.71
C LEU A 452 7.63 1.51 -10.27
N ASP A 453 6.70 0.57 -10.09
CA ASP A 453 6.27 0.04 -8.79
C ASP A 453 7.12 -1.12 -8.28
N LYS A 454 8.01 -1.67 -9.12
CA LYS A 454 8.81 -2.87 -8.81
C LYS A 454 9.58 -2.77 -7.50
N ASP A 455 9.99 -1.57 -7.10
CA ASP A 455 10.71 -1.37 -5.84
C ASP A 455 9.79 -1.45 -4.61
N ASN A 456 8.50 -1.14 -4.76
CA ASN A 456 7.50 -1.20 -3.70
C ASN A 456 6.88 -2.60 -3.57
N GLU A 457 7.00 -3.43 -4.59
CA GLU A 457 6.65 -4.86 -4.51
C GLU A 457 7.62 -5.67 -3.65
N LYS A 458 8.76 -5.09 -3.26
CA LYS A 458 9.79 -5.71 -2.42
C LYS A 458 9.43 -5.58 -0.94
N ARG A 459 9.92 -6.52 -0.14
CA ARG A 459 9.89 -6.37 1.32
C ARG A 459 10.79 -5.21 1.77
N PRO A 460 10.29 -4.29 2.62
CA PRO A 460 11.10 -3.24 3.21
C PRO A 460 12.28 -3.80 4.02
N LEU A 461 13.45 -3.18 3.88
CA LEU A 461 14.60 -3.51 4.74
C LEU A 461 14.30 -3.12 6.19
N PRO A 462 14.70 -3.94 7.18
CA PRO A 462 14.62 -3.58 8.58
C PRO A 462 15.34 -2.24 8.81
N ARG A 463 14.68 -1.29 9.48
CA ARG A 463 15.33 -0.01 9.82
C ARG A 463 16.58 -0.33 10.66
N PRO A 464 17.78 0.20 10.33
CA PRO A 464 18.96 -0.01 11.14
C PRO A 464 18.67 0.52 12.55
N SER A 465 18.87 -0.33 13.55
CA SER A 465 18.73 0.06 14.94
C SER A 465 19.70 1.23 15.20
N ILE A 466 19.16 2.40 15.48
CA ILE A 466 19.95 3.51 16.00
C ILE A 466 20.46 3.04 17.36
N VAL A 467 21.71 2.57 17.40
CA VAL A 467 22.43 2.29 18.64
C VAL A 467 22.66 3.63 19.32
N ASN A 468 21.65 4.10 20.05
CA ASN A 468 21.85 5.14 21.04
C ASN A 468 22.74 4.55 22.14
N LYS A 469 24.02 4.88 22.09
CA LYS A 469 24.92 4.72 23.23
C LYS A 469 24.47 5.68 24.33
N SER A 470 23.65 5.20 25.24
CA SER A 470 23.47 5.76 26.58
C SER A 470 23.86 4.70 27.63
N PRO A 471 24.42 5.14 28.78
CA PRO A 471 25.26 4.30 29.61
C PRO A 471 24.47 3.22 30.36
N SER A 472 25.17 2.10 30.59
CA SER A 472 24.72 0.91 31.30
C SER A 472 23.84 1.20 32.53
N ILE A 473 22.57 0.79 32.46
CA ILE A 473 21.79 0.43 33.64
C ILE A 473 21.42 -1.04 33.48
N SER A 474 21.91 -1.82 34.43
CA SER A 474 21.71 -3.26 34.57
C SER A 474 20.24 -3.63 34.73
N GLY A 475 19.81 -4.67 34.02
CA GLY A 475 18.75 -5.59 34.43
C GLY A 475 17.32 -5.18 34.06
N GLY A 476 16.83 -5.68 32.93
CA GLY A 476 15.40 -5.69 32.60
C GLY A 476 15.16 -6.17 31.17
N SER A 477 14.64 -7.39 31.00
CA SER A 477 14.23 -7.92 29.70
C SER A 477 13.11 -7.06 29.08
N PRO A 478 13.14 -6.72 27.79
CA PRO A 478 12.00 -6.05 27.16
C PRO A 478 10.87 -7.07 26.94
N ARG A 479 9.86 -7.05 27.81
CA ARG A 479 8.54 -7.65 27.56
C ARG A 479 7.64 -6.54 27.03
N HIS A 480 7.46 -6.44 25.71
CA HIS A 480 6.42 -5.58 25.13
C HIS A 480 5.50 -6.38 24.20
N SER A 481 4.29 -6.62 24.74
CA SER A 481 3.06 -7.21 24.17
C SER A 481 3.08 -8.73 23.87
N PRO A 482 1.96 -9.49 24.08
CA PRO A 482 0.56 -9.06 24.04
C PRO A 482 -0.21 -9.26 25.38
N ARG A 483 -0.60 -8.15 26.02
CA ARG A 483 -1.60 -8.17 27.12
C ARG A 483 -3.01 -7.76 26.69
N LEU A 484 -3.20 -7.18 25.50
CA LEU A 484 -4.49 -6.66 25.06
C LEU A 484 -5.57 -7.73 24.82
N PHE A 485 -5.18 -8.98 24.53
CA PHE A 485 -6.14 -10.06 24.23
C PHE A 485 -6.11 -11.25 25.21
N GLN A 486 -5.17 -11.27 26.16
CA GLN A 486 -5.05 -12.39 27.12
C GLN A 486 -5.93 -12.23 28.38
N GLU A 487 -6.39 -11.02 28.70
CA GLU A 487 -7.16 -10.76 29.93
C GLU A 487 -8.69 -10.82 29.76
N ALA A 488 -9.22 -11.03 28.55
CA ALA A 488 -10.67 -11.12 28.29
C ALA A 488 -11.20 -12.56 28.11
N ALA A 489 -10.38 -13.59 28.34
CA ALA A 489 -10.72 -15.00 28.17
C ALA A 489 -10.69 -15.81 29.48
N LYS A 490 -11.04 -15.18 30.61
CA LYS A 490 -11.31 -15.87 31.89
C LYS A 490 -12.74 -15.67 32.33
#